data_AF-A0A9D7YH31-F1
#
_entry.id   AF-A0A9D7YH31-F1
#
_cell.length_a   1.000
_cell.length_b   1.000
_cell.length_c   1.000
_cell.angle_alpha   90.00
_cell.angle_beta   90.00
_cell.angle_gamma   90.00
#
_symmetry.space_group_name_H-M   'P 1'
#
loop_
_entity.id
_entity.type
_entity.pdbx_description
1 polymer ?
#
loop_
_entity_poly.entity_id
_entity_poly.type
_entity_poly.pdbx_seq_one_letter_code
_entity_poly.pdbx_strand_id
1 'polypeptide(L)'
;TLKADGPLQALSMGLDRTHRVMLKTYLTLVRLFEGSVKVEHLKGPVGIAHLGTLVADRGLVHLLFFMGLISVNLAVINFLPLPIVDGGHFVFLIIEGVTRRPVPAALQNMAGLAGLALIGLMFIVVTYNDIVGLFGG
;
A
#
# COMPACT_ATOMS: atom_id res chain seq x y z
N THR A 1 1.51 -24.98 -9.85
CA THR A 1 0.25 -25.47 -10.45
C THR A 1 -0.80 -25.60 -9.36
N LEU A 2 -1.38 -24.47 -8.93
CA LEU A 2 -2.53 -24.50 -8.02
C LEU A 2 -3.77 -24.80 -8.88
N LYS A 3 -4.22 -26.05 -8.87
CA LYS A 3 -5.54 -26.42 -9.40
C LYS A 3 -6.47 -26.52 -8.19
N ALA A 4 -7.55 -25.77 -8.22
CA ALA A 4 -8.66 -25.99 -7.31
C ALA A 4 -9.53 -27.10 -7.91
N ASP A 5 -9.95 -28.06 -7.09
CA ASP A 5 -10.88 -29.10 -7.52
C ASP A 5 -12.34 -28.59 -7.53
N GLY A 6 -12.60 -27.40 -6.98
CA GLY A 6 -13.90 -26.72 -7.06
C GLY A 6 -13.90 -25.22 -6.68
N PRO A 7 -15.01 -24.49 -6.95
CA PRO A 7 -15.09 -23.03 -6.76
C PRO A 7 -14.90 -22.57 -5.31
N LEU A 8 -15.44 -23.31 -4.34
CA LEU A 8 -15.26 -23.01 -2.91
C LEU A 8 -13.81 -23.17 -2.46
N GLN A 9 -13.12 -24.19 -2.99
CA GLN A 9 -11.71 -24.42 -2.70
C GLN A 9 -10.83 -23.35 -3.37
N ALA A 10 -11.22 -22.86 -4.55
CA ALA A 10 -10.54 -21.72 -5.18
C ALA A 10 -10.65 -20.45 -4.32
N LEU A 11 -11.82 -20.19 -3.76
CA LEU A 11 -12.04 -19.06 -2.84
C LEU A 11 -11.21 -19.19 -1.56
N SER A 12 -11.23 -20.34 -0.90
CA SER A 12 -10.45 -20.55 0.33
C SER A 12 -8.95 -20.44 0.07
N MET A 13 -8.44 -21.03 -1.01
CA MET A 13 -7.04 -20.87 -1.42
C MET A 13 -6.69 -19.41 -1.72
N GLY A 14 -7.61 -18.67 -2.34
CA GLY A 14 -7.48 -17.24 -2.60
C GLY A 14 -7.34 -16.44 -1.30
N LEU A 15 -8.24 -16.66 -0.34
CA LEU A 15 -8.21 -16.02 0.98
C LEU A 15 -6.90 -16.32 1.73
N ASP A 16 -6.51 -17.59 1.80
CA ASP A 16 -5.25 -18.00 2.42
C ASP A 16 -4.04 -17.35 1.76
N ARG A 17 -4.07 -17.23 0.43
CA ARG A 17 -3.00 -16.58 -0.31
C ARG A 17 -2.95 -15.09 -0.01
N THR A 18 -4.08 -14.40 -0.05
CA THR A 18 -4.20 -12.98 0.28
C THR A 18 -3.71 -12.70 1.70
N HIS A 19 -4.13 -13.52 2.68
CA HIS A 19 -3.67 -13.39 4.06
C HIS A 19 -2.15 -13.55 4.20
N ARG A 20 -1.56 -14.56 3.55
CA ARG A 20 -0.10 -14.74 3.55
C ARG A 20 0.65 -13.59 2.88
N VAL A 21 0.12 -13.04 1.79
CA VAL A 21 0.72 -11.88 1.11
C VAL A 21 0.63 -10.65 2.02
N MET A 22 -0.52 -10.41 2.64
CA MET A 22 -0.73 -9.31 3.58
C MET A 22 0.27 -9.34 4.74
N LEU A 23 0.45 -10.49 5.40
CA LEU A 23 1.42 -10.63 6.50
C LEU A 23 2.86 -10.36 6.05
N LYS A 24 3.23 -10.83 4.86
CA LYS A 24 4.55 -10.56 4.27
C LYS A 24 4.74 -9.08 3.96
N THR A 25 3.70 -8.41 3.46
CA THR A 25 3.73 -6.96 3.22
C THR A 25 3.96 -6.20 4.52
N TYR A 26 3.23 -6.53 5.60
CA TYR A 26 3.46 -5.93 6.93
C TYR A 26 4.90 -6.14 7.43
N LEU A 27 5.41 -7.37 7.38
CA LEU A 27 6.79 -7.68 7.77
C LEU A 27 7.81 -6.89 6.95
N THR A 28 7.56 -6.71 5.65
CA THR A 28 8.43 -5.95 4.76
C THR A 28 8.41 -4.46 5.10
N LEU A 29 7.25 -3.89 5.42
CA LEU A 29 7.13 -2.50 5.88
C LEU A 29 7.88 -2.27 7.19
N VAL A 30 7.73 -3.16 8.17
CA VAL A 30 8.48 -3.07 9.44
C VAL A 30 9.98 -3.08 9.18
N ARG A 31 10.46 -4.01 8.36
CA ARG A 31 11.87 -4.11 7.94
C ARG A 31 12.39 -2.89 7.20
N LEU A 32 11.53 -2.21 6.45
CA LEU A 32 11.84 -0.95 5.77
C LEU A 32 12.05 0.18 6.80
N PHE A 33 11.19 0.27 7.81
CA PHE A 33 11.38 1.22 8.93
C PHE A 33 12.62 0.92 9.77
N GLU A 34 12.99 -0.36 9.90
CA GLU A 34 14.23 -0.80 10.55
C GLU A 34 15.49 -0.56 9.69
N GLY A 35 15.34 -0.07 8.45
CA GLY A 35 16.45 0.22 7.54
C GLY A 35 17.12 -1.02 6.91
N SER A 36 16.55 -2.21 7.11
CA SER A 36 17.09 -3.47 6.57
C SER A 36 16.72 -3.71 5.09
N VAL A 37 15.81 -2.91 4.55
CA VAL A 37 15.39 -2.95 3.14
C VAL A 37 15.70 -1.60 2.51
N LYS A 38 16.37 -1.60 1.36
CA LYS A 38 16.70 -0.38 0.63
C LYS A 38 15.45 0.22 0.00
N VAL A 39 15.28 1.54 0.15
CA VAL A 39 14.21 2.36 -0.44
C VAL A 39 14.23 2.31 -1.97
N GLU A 40 15.36 1.94 -2.58
CA GLU A 40 15.59 1.75 -4.03
C GLU A 40 14.65 0.72 -4.68
N HIS A 41 14.01 -0.15 -3.90
CA HIS A 41 13.04 -1.12 -4.40
C HIS A 41 11.59 -0.60 -4.49
N LEU A 42 11.33 0.62 -4.01
CA LEU A 42 10.01 1.24 -4.11
C LEU A 42 9.85 1.88 -5.49
N LYS A 43 8.91 1.36 -6.27
CA LYS A 43 8.52 1.93 -7.57
C LYS A 43 7.42 2.95 -7.35
N GLY A 44 7.52 4.11 -7.99
CA GLY A 44 6.46 5.11 -7.99
C GLY A 44 5.30 4.79 -8.91
N PRO A 45 4.35 5.72 -9.04
CA PRO A 45 3.17 5.57 -9.88
C PRO A 45 3.51 5.26 -11.34
N VAL A 46 4.53 5.92 -11.88
CA VAL A 46 4.97 5.73 -13.27
C VAL A 46 5.65 4.37 -13.42
N GLY A 47 6.53 3.99 -12.49
CA GLY A 47 7.13 2.66 -12.46
C GLY A 47 6.11 1.52 -12.31
N ILE A 48 5.09 1.72 -11.48
CA ILE A 48 3.96 0.78 -11.33
C ILE A 48 3.16 0.66 -12.62
N ALA A 49 2.87 1.77 -13.29
CA ALA A 49 2.18 1.76 -14.59
C ALA A 49 2.99 0.99 -15.64
N HIS A 50 4.29 1.25 -15.73
CA HIS A 50 5.19 0.54 -16.65
C HIS A 50 5.29 -0.96 -16.34
N LEU A 51 5.42 -1.35 -15.06
CA LEU A 51 5.37 -2.76 -14.68
C LEU A 51 4.01 -3.39 -15.02
N GLY A 52 2.93 -2.63 -14.86
CA GLY A 52 1.57 -3.03 -15.23
C GLY A 52 1.46 -3.38 -16.71
N THR A 53 2.05 -2.58 -17.61
CA THR A 53 2.04 -2.88 -19.05
C THR A 53 2.82 -4.16 -19.34
N LEU A 54 4.02 -4.31 -18.77
CA LEU A 54 4.83 -5.53 -18.94
C LEU A 54 4.15 -6.80 -18.41
N VAL A 55 3.35 -6.68 -17.34
CA VAL A 55 2.59 -7.80 -16.79
C VAL A 55 1.33 -8.08 -17.63
N ALA A 56 0.68 -7.05 -18.16
CA ALA A 56 -0.47 -7.20 -19.06
C ALA A 56 -0.09 -8.00 -20.31
N ASP A 57 1.11 -7.78 -20.86
CA ASP A 57 1.64 -8.53 -22.01
C ASP A 57 1.83 -10.03 -21.71
N ARG A 58 1.96 -10.42 -20.44
CA ARG A 58 2.03 -11.83 -20.00
C ARG A 58 0.66 -12.49 -19.84
N GLY A 59 -0.42 -11.76 -20.11
CA GLY A 59 -1.80 -12.25 -20.14
C GLY A 59 -2.63 -11.94 -18.89
N LEU A 60 -3.94 -12.12 -19.02
CA LEU A 60 -4.96 -11.71 -18.05
C LEU A 60 -4.73 -12.27 -16.63
N VAL A 61 -4.32 -13.53 -16.52
CA VAL A 61 -4.11 -14.18 -15.21
C VAL A 61 -3.01 -13.47 -14.42
N HIS A 62 -1.91 -13.11 -15.07
CA HIS A 62 -0.81 -12.39 -14.43
C HIS A 62 -1.23 -10.97 -14.03
N LEU A 63 -2.02 -10.30 -14.87
CA LEU A 63 -2.57 -8.98 -14.56
C LEU A 63 -3.50 -9.02 -13.33
N LEU A 64 -4.39 -10.01 -13.23
CA LEU A 64 -5.24 -10.20 -12.05
C LEU A 64 -4.43 -10.42 -10.77
N PHE A 65 -3.35 -11.22 -10.84
CA PHE A 65 -2.44 -11.40 -9.70
C PHE A 65 -1.72 -10.11 -9.32
N PHE A 66 -1.26 -9.33 -10.30
CA PHE A 66 -0.61 -8.05 -10.07
C PHE A 66 -1.56 -7.03 -9.44
N MET A 67 -2.78 -6.91 -9.96
CA MET A 67 -3.80 -6.06 -9.35
C MET A 67 -4.11 -6.50 -7.91
N GLY A 68 -4.25 -7.81 -7.66
CA GLY A 68 -4.44 -8.34 -6.31
C GLY A 68 -3.28 -7.98 -5.37
N LEU A 69 -2.04 -8.03 -5.85
CA LEU A 69 -0.87 -7.60 -5.07
C LEU A 69 -0.92 -6.10 -4.72
N ILE A 70 -1.25 -5.24 -5.70
CA ILE A 70 -1.40 -3.80 -5.47
C ILE A 70 -2.53 -3.52 -4.47
N SER A 71 -3.68 -4.19 -4.60
CA SER A 71 -4.80 -4.06 -3.67
C SER A 71 -4.43 -4.42 -2.24
N VAL A 72 -3.67 -5.51 -2.03
CA VAL A 72 -3.19 -5.89 -0.70
C VAL A 72 -2.24 -4.83 -0.13
N ASN A 73 -1.31 -4.32 -0.93
CA ASN A 73 -0.38 -3.29 -0.47
C ASN A 73 -1.12 -1.99 -0.10
N LEU A 74 -2.09 -1.58 -0.91
CA LEU A 74 -2.92 -0.40 -0.62
C LEU A 74 -3.74 -0.58 0.65
N ALA A 75 -4.32 -1.77 0.86
CA ALA A 75 -5.01 -2.11 2.09
C ALA A 75 -4.07 -1.95 3.30
N VAL A 76 -2.89 -2.56 3.27
CA VAL A 76 -1.90 -2.47 4.35
C VAL A 76 -1.50 -1.01 4.63
N ILE A 77 -1.22 -0.22 3.59
CA ILE A 77 -0.86 1.20 3.74
C ILE A 77 -2.03 2.02 4.33
N ASN A 78 -3.26 1.77 3.90
CA ASN A 78 -4.44 2.46 4.41
C ASN A 78 -4.74 2.14 5.88
N PHE A 79 -4.29 0.99 6.38
CA PHE A 79 -4.38 0.64 7.80
C PHE A 79 -3.26 1.25 8.66
N LEU A 80 -2.25 1.89 8.06
CA LEU A 80 -1.22 2.60 8.82
C LEU A 80 -1.81 3.81 9.55
N PRO A 81 -1.26 4.18 10.72
CA PRO A 81 -1.72 5.31 11.52
C PRO A 81 -1.28 6.65 10.91
N LEU A 82 -1.63 6.90 9.64
CA LEU A 82 -1.33 8.15 8.92
C LEU A 82 -2.57 9.05 8.92
N PRO A 83 -2.49 10.32 9.34
CA PRO A 83 -3.67 11.18 9.53
C PRO A 83 -4.59 11.38 8.32
N ILE A 84 -4.08 11.17 7.10
CA ILE A 84 -4.80 11.40 5.83
C ILE A 84 -5.43 10.11 5.25
N VAL A 85 -5.13 8.95 5.83
CA VAL A 85 -5.70 7.65 5.41
C VAL A 85 -6.64 7.10 6.48
N ASP A 86 -7.45 6.11 6.12
CA ASP A 86 -8.48 5.53 7.00
C ASP A 86 -7.94 5.09 8.37
N GLY A 87 -6.72 4.53 8.42
CA GLY A 87 -6.05 4.13 9.65
C GLY A 87 -5.76 5.28 10.62
N GLY A 88 -5.49 6.49 10.13
CA GLY A 88 -5.33 7.67 10.99
C GLY A 88 -6.63 8.09 11.67
N HIS A 89 -7.74 8.07 10.92
CA HIS A 89 -9.07 8.30 11.48
C HIS A 89 -9.44 7.24 12.52
N PHE A 90 -9.12 5.98 12.25
CA PHE A 90 -9.31 4.90 13.22
C PHE A 90 -8.52 5.14 14.52
N VAL A 91 -7.27 5.64 14.43
CA VAL A 91 -6.50 6.03 15.61
C VAL A 91 -7.17 7.16 16.38
N PHE A 92 -7.69 8.19 15.71
CA PHE A 92 -8.43 9.26 16.39
C PHE A 92 -9.65 8.69 17.13
N LEU A 93 -10.42 7.80 16.51
CA LEU A 93 -11.55 7.14 17.17
C LEU A 93 -11.13 6.31 18.38
N ILE A 94 -10.00 5.60 18.33
CA ILE A 94 -9.44 4.89 19.48
C ILE A 94 -9.11 5.88 20.61
N ILE A 95 -8.44 6.99 20.27
CA ILE A 95 -8.08 8.03 21.25
C ILE A 95 -9.34 8.60 21.88
N GLU A 96 -10.37 8.92 21.10
CA GLU A 96 -11.65 9.42 21.60
C GLU A 96 -12.35 8.39 22.49
N GLY A 97 -12.32 7.11 22.13
CA GLY A 97 -12.89 6.03 22.93
C GLY A 97 -12.21 5.85 24.29
N VAL A 98 -10.87 5.97 24.33
CA VAL A 98 -10.07 5.87 25.57
C VAL A 98 -10.19 7.13 26.42
N THR A 99 -10.06 8.31 25.82
CA THR A 99 -10.08 9.60 26.52
C THR A 99 -11.50 10.09 26.85
N ARG A 100 -12.53 9.50 26.22
CA ARG A 100 -13.93 9.93 26.25
C ARG A 100 -14.13 11.41 25.90
N ARG A 101 -13.20 11.99 25.16
CA ARG A 101 -13.23 13.39 24.72
C ARG A 101 -12.98 13.42 23.22
N PRO A 102 -13.73 14.24 22.46
CA PRO A 102 -13.50 14.38 21.04
C PRO A 102 -12.11 14.98 20.79
N VAL A 103 -11.41 14.46 19.79
CA VAL A 103 -10.13 15.03 19.35
C VAL A 103 -10.46 16.34 18.63
N PRO A 104 -9.82 17.48 19.00
CA PRO A 104 -10.15 18.77 18.40
C PRO A 104 -10.05 18.74 16.88
N ALA A 105 -11.07 19.24 16.19
CA ALA A 105 -11.10 19.30 14.72
C ALA A 105 -9.89 20.03 14.12
N ALA A 106 -9.40 21.07 14.81
CA ALA A 106 -8.19 21.78 14.42
C ALA A 106 -6.96 20.86 14.38
N LEU A 107 -6.80 19.96 15.36
CA LEU A 107 -5.70 19.01 15.40
C LEU A 107 -5.82 17.97 14.28
N GLN A 108 -7.02 17.44 14.04
CA GLN A 108 -7.27 16.50 12.94
C GLN A 108 -6.96 17.14 11.58
N ASN A 109 -7.42 18.38 11.36
CA ASN A 109 -7.17 19.12 10.13
C ASN A 109 -5.68 19.43 9.91
N MET A 110 -4.97 19.85 10.97
CA MET A 110 -3.53 20.09 10.88
C MET A 110 -2.75 18.81 10.59
N ALA A 111 -3.09 17.71 11.27
CA ALA A 111 -2.46 16.42 11.06
C ALA A 111 -2.74 15.90 9.63
N GLY A 112 -3.97 16.02 9.16
CA GLY A 112 -4.38 15.66 7.80
C GLY A 112 -3.65 16.47 6.73
N LEU A 113 -3.54 17.80 6.90
CA LEU A 113 -2.81 18.67 5.99
C LEU A 113 -1.31 18.34 5.97
N ALA A 114 -0.71 18.09 7.14
CA ALA A 114 0.69 17.68 7.23
C ALA A 114 0.93 16.32 6.54
N GLY A 115 0.02 15.36 6.74
CA GLY A 115 0.07 14.07 6.07
C GLY A 115 -0.07 14.19 4.55
N LEU A 116 -1.02 15.02 4.07
CA LEU A 116 -1.21 15.30 2.66
C LEU A 116 0.04 15.95 2.04
N ALA A 117 0.62 16.95 2.70
CA ALA A 117 1.83 17.61 2.25
C ALA A 117 3.01 16.64 2.15
N LEU A 118 3.18 15.76 3.14
CA LEU A 118 4.22 14.73 3.14
C LEU A 118 4.04 13.74 1.97
N ILE A 119 2.85 13.19 1.80
CA ILE A 119 2.56 12.25 0.70
C ILE A 119 2.69 12.94 -0.65
N GLY A 120 2.20 14.16 -0.80
CA GLY A 120 2.33 14.95 -2.03
C GLY A 120 3.79 15.21 -2.39
N LEU A 121 4.62 15.57 -1.41
CA LEU A 121 6.07 15.72 -1.62
C LEU A 121 6.70 14.40 -2.05
N MET A 122 6.40 13.30 -1.35
CA MET A 122 6.91 11.98 -1.71
C MET A 122 6.48 11.57 -3.12
N PHE A 123 5.22 11.84 -3.50
CA PHE A 123 4.69 11.55 -4.82
C PHE A 123 5.50 12.27 -5.90
N ILE A 124 5.78 13.57 -5.71
CA ILE A 124 6.59 14.36 -6.65
C ILE A 124 8.01 13.79 -6.76
N VAL A 125 8.68 13.54 -5.63
CA VAL A 125 10.07 13.03 -5.58
C VAL A 125 10.17 11.67 -6.26
N VAL A 126 9.29 10.73 -5.92
CA VAL A 126 9.33 9.38 -6.45
C VAL A 126 8.95 9.37 -7.93
N THR A 127 7.96 10.16 -8.35
CA THR A 127 7.59 10.30 -9.77
C THR A 127 8.73 10.89 -10.59
N TYR A 128 9.41 11.91 -10.07
CA TYR A 128 10.58 12.48 -10.74
C TYR A 128 11.70 11.45 -10.89
N ASN A 129 12.01 10.70 -9.83
CA ASN A 129 13.02 9.64 -9.87
C ASN A 129 12.66 8.52 -10.86
N ASP A 130 11.38 8.11 -10.93
CA ASP A 130 10.91 7.14 -11.90
C ASP A 130 11.12 7.64 -13.34
N ILE A 131 10.73 8.88 -13.64
CA ILE A 131 10.88 9.49 -14.97
C ILE A 131 12.36 9.54 -15.37
N VAL A 132 13.22 10.07 -14.50
CA VAL A 132 14.66 10.12 -14.76
C VAL A 132 15.24 8.72 -14.98
N GLY A 133 14.83 7.74 -14.19
CA GLY A 133 15.26 6.35 -14.36
C GLY A 133 14.79 5.69 -15.66
N LEU A 134 13.66 6.12 -16.22
CA LEU A 134 13.13 5.60 -17.49
C LEU A 134 13.77 6.25 -18.72
N PHE A 135 14.18 7.53 -18.63
CA PHE A 135 14.79 8.27 -19.76
C PHE A 135 16.32 8.34 -19.72
N GLY A 136 16.93 8.14 -18.56
CA GLY A 136 18.39 8.18 -18.37
C GLY A 136 19.09 6.82 -18.43
N GLY A 137 18.34 5.74 -18.68
CA GLY A 137 18.84 4.37 -18.89
C GLY A 137 18.89 3.98 -20.36
#